data_AF-A0A7S1DJ68-F1
#
_entry.id   AF-A0A7S1DJ68-F1
#
_cell.length_a   1.000
_cell.length_b   1.000
_cell.length_c   1.000
_cell.angle_alpha   90.00
_cell.angle_beta   90.00
_cell.angle_gamma   90.00
#
_symmetry.space_group_name_H-M   'P 1'
#
loop_
_entity.id
_entity.type
_entity.pdbx_description
1 polymer ?
#
loop_
_entity_poly.entity_id
_entity_poly.type
_entity_poly.pdbx_seq_one_letter_code
_entity_poly.pdbx_strand_id
1 'polypeptide(L)'
;GVTVCFGILGNQMFEGVKQGRAIDGLRWSTFDDVGSSTMWWFRVAVGTSLIDITADLAVQPPYCTVPSPESGMQGDCGMGTVSSVVVIAYAFLCRFLLIPLITGTLVNTFFDTIDDMRSLVSDAELAKYDECWRQLDPAETCFIASWKLKPLLERLRTLRSDLWIDPER
;
A
#
# COMPACT_ATOMS: atom_id res chain seq x y z
N GLY A 1 7.43 -1.43 6.08
CA GLY A 1 7.79 -1.21 7.50
C GLY A 1 7.68 -2.50 8.28
N VAL A 2 6.48 -2.81 8.78
CA VAL A 2 6.21 -3.98 9.65
C VAL A 2 6.70 -5.31 9.04
N THR A 3 6.38 -5.59 7.77
CA THR A 3 6.83 -6.81 7.07
C THR A 3 8.35 -6.98 7.01
N VAL A 4 9.10 -5.89 6.92
CA VAL A 4 10.58 -5.93 6.91
C VAL A 4 11.10 -6.26 8.32
N CYS A 5 10.50 -5.70 9.37
CA CYS A 5 10.87 -6.04 10.75
C CYS A 5 10.64 -7.53 11.04
N PHE A 6 9.50 -8.07 10.63
CA PHE A 6 9.21 -9.50 10.75
C PHE A 6 10.10 -10.35 9.83
N GLY A 7 10.50 -9.84 8.66
CA GLY A 7 11.52 -10.47 7.80
C GLY A 7 12.88 -10.61 8.46
N ILE A 8 13.36 -9.59 9.15
CA ILE A 8 14.62 -9.66 9.91
C ILE A 8 14.49 -10.66 11.06
N LEU A 9 13.40 -10.60 11.83
CA LEU A 9 13.15 -11.56 12.92
C LEU A 9 13.05 -13.01 12.41
N GLY A 10 12.34 -13.21 11.30
CA GLY A 10 12.15 -14.53 10.70
C GLY A 10 13.46 -15.12 10.18
N ASN A 11 14.33 -14.31 9.58
CA ASN A 11 15.67 -14.74 9.19
C ASN A 11 16.47 -15.22 10.41
N GLN A 12 16.45 -14.51 11.53
CA GLN A 12 17.20 -14.92 12.72
C GLN A 12 16.61 -16.14 13.45
N MET A 13 15.29 -16.35 13.37
CA MET A 13 14.60 -17.41 14.11
C MET A 13 14.45 -18.71 13.31
N PHE A 14 14.38 -18.63 11.98
CA PHE A 14 14.00 -19.74 11.11
C PHE A 14 15.03 -20.01 10.01
N GLU A 15 16.25 -19.49 10.13
CA GLU A 15 17.37 -19.84 9.25
C GLU A 15 17.60 -21.36 9.26
N GLY A 16 17.73 -21.98 8.08
CA GLY A 16 17.99 -23.40 7.97
C GLY A 16 16.84 -24.33 8.39
N VAL A 17 15.62 -23.81 8.62
CA VAL A 17 14.44 -24.66 8.88
C VAL A 17 14.16 -25.56 7.69
N LYS A 18 13.80 -26.81 7.97
CA LYS A 18 13.50 -27.83 6.97
C LYS A 18 12.45 -27.37 5.95
N GLN A 19 12.75 -27.59 4.68
CA GLN A 19 11.85 -27.30 3.57
C GLN A 19 10.63 -28.22 3.62
N GLY A 20 9.45 -27.61 3.45
CA GLY A 20 8.14 -28.24 3.61
C GLY A 20 7.25 -28.01 2.40
N ARG A 21 5.93 -27.91 2.61
CA ARG A 21 4.97 -27.71 1.50
C ARG A 21 4.91 -26.26 1.04
N ALA A 22 5.06 -25.32 1.96
CA ALA A 22 5.03 -23.88 1.72
C ALA A 22 6.45 -23.30 1.61
N ILE A 23 7.41 -23.86 2.34
CA ILE A 23 8.85 -23.61 2.14
C ILE A 23 9.33 -24.55 1.04
N ASP A 24 8.93 -24.25 -0.19
CA ASP A 24 9.46 -24.88 -1.38
C ASP A 24 10.88 -24.33 -1.63
N GLY A 25 11.87 -25.18 -1.91
CA GLY A 25 13.29 -24.81 -2.05
C GLY A 25 13.64 -23.80 -3.17
N LEU A 26 12.63 -23.11 -3.69
CA LEU A 26 12.74 -21.85 -4.39
C LEU A 26 13.35 -20.78 -3.49
N ARG A 27 14.34 -20.07 -4.04
CA ARG A 27 15.13 -19.04 -3.35
C ARG A 27 14.30 -17.95 -2.65
N TRP A 28 13.08 -17.69 -3.11
CA TRP A 28 12.19 -16.65 -2.58
C TRP A 28 11.23 -17.15 -1.50
N SER A 29 11.28 -18.43 -1.15
CA SER A 29 10.47 -19.06 -0.09
C SER A 29 11.35 -19.66 1.00
N THR A 30 12.53 -19.07 1.23
CA THR A 30 13.50 -19.52 2.24
C THR A 30 13.82 -18.39 3.23
N PHE A 31 14.30 -18.76 4.41
CA PHE A 31 14.65 -17.83 5.48
C PHE A 31 16.15 -17.47 5.52
N ASP A 32 16.95 -17.94 4.56
CA ASP A 32 18.41 -17.74 4.55
C ASP A 32 18.84 -16.28 4.30
N ASP A 33 17.99 -15.50 3.62
CA ASP A 33 18.23 -14.09 3.34
C ASP A 33 17.06 -13.23 3.83
N VAL A 34 17.36 -12.01 4.27
CA VAL A 34 16.36 -11.05 4.76
C VAL A 34 15.34 -10.71 3.68
N GLY A 35 15.75 -10.60 2.42
CA GLY A 35 14.85 -10.32 1.29
C GLY A 35 13.89 -11.47 1.05
N SER A 36 14.38 -12.71 1.05
CA SER A 36 13.56 -13.91 0.90
C SER A 36 12.59 -14.09 2.08
N SER A 37 13.07 -13.87 3.32
CA SER A 37 12.21 -13.90 4.50
C SER A 37 11.13 -12.79 4.45
N THR A 38 11.49 -11.57 4.02
CA THR A 38 10.53 -10.47 3.87
C THR A 38 9.47 -10.80 2.82
N MET A 39 9.86 -11.37 1.68
CA MET A 39 8.93 -11.82 0.65
C MET A 39 7.99 -12.90 1.19
N TRP A 40 8.52 -13.81 2.01
CA TRP A 40 7.72 -14.83 2.66
C TRP A 40 6.68 -14.23 3.61
N TRP A 41 7.05 -13.26 4.46
CA TRP A 41 6.10 -12.54 5.32
C TRP A 41 5.11 -11.68 4.54
N PHE A 42 5.46 -11.23 3.34
CA PHE A 42 4.51 -10.58 2.45
C PHE A 42 3.41 -11.55 1.98
N ARG A 43 3.74 -12.80 1.63
CA ARG A 43 2.74 -13.85 1.31
C ARG A 43 1.77 -14.08 2.47
N VAL A 44 2.29 -14.10 3.70
CA VAL A 44 1.47 -14.20 4.91
C VAL A 44 0.52 -13.01 5.06
N ALA A 45 0.97 -11.78 4.76
CA ALA A 45 0.15 -10.58 4.83
C ALA A 45 -1.01 -10.61 3.83
N VAL A 46 -0.79 -11.16 2.64
CA VAL A 46 -1.83 -11.36 1.60
C VAL A 46 -2.78 -12.51 1.98
N GLY A 47 -2.39 -13.37 2.94
CA GLY A 47 -3.22 -14.46 3.44
C GLY A 47 -3.12 -15.75 2.64
N THR A 48 -2.08 -15.92 1.82
CA THR A 48 -1.89 -17.16 1.06
C THR A 48 -1.37 -18.28 1.96
N SER A 49 -2.01 -19.45 1.92
CA SER A 49 -1.50 -20.72 2.51
C SER A 49 -0.97 -20.62 3.94
N LEU A 50 -1.64 -19.85 4.82
CA LEU A 50 -1.21 -19.60 6.21
C LEU A 50 -1.02 -20.88 7.03
N ILE A 51 -1.89 -21.88 6.82
CA ILE A 51 -1.89 -23.13 7.58
C ILE A 51 -0.65 -23.96 7.22
N ASP A 52 -0.38 -24.14 5.93
CA ASP A 52 0.79 -24.90 5.45
C ASP A 52 2.09 -24.21 5.88
N ILE A 53 2.12 -22.88 5.76
CA ILE A 53 3.20 -22.01 6.24
C ILE A 53 3.48 -22.25 7.73
N THR A 54 2.43 -22.23 8.54
CA THR A 54 2.58 -22.36 10.00
C THR A 54 3.04 -23.78 10.36
N ALA A 55 2.53 -24.79 9.64
CA ALA A 55 2.90 -26.18 9.84
C ALA A 55 4.39 -26.43 9.54
N ASP A 56 4.92 -25.84 8.46
CA ASP A 56 6.34 -25.95 8.10
C ASP A 56 7.24 -25.32 9.16
N LEU A 57 6.90 -24.12 9.66
CA LEU A 57 7.67 -23.44 10.73
C LEU A 57 7.52 -24.08 12.11
N ALA A 58 6.46 -24.87 12.33
CA ALA A 58 6.20 -25.56 13.57
C ALA A 58 6.72 -27.01 13.56
N VAL A 59 7.53 -27.39 12.56
CA VAL A 59 8.10 -28.74 12.47
C VAL A 59 8.89 -29.10 13.74
N GLN A 60 8.65 -30.30 14.26
CA GLN A 60 9.26 -30.85 15.47
C GLN A 60 9.75 -32.29 15.22
N PRO A 61 10.64 -32.83 16.07
CA PRO A 61 11.05 -34.23 16.00
C PRO A 61 9.83 -35.18 16.07
N PRO A 62 9.79 -36.30 15.32
CA PRO A 62 10.87 -36.91 14.52
C PRO A 62 10.96 -36.40 13.07
N TYR A 63 10.22 -35.35 12.69
CA TYR A 63 10.17 -34.87 11.32
C TYR A 63 11.30 -33.88 10.97
N CYS A 64 12.10 -33.48 11.96
CA CYS A 64 13.32 -32.67 11.83
C CYS A 64 14.45 -33.27 12.68
N THR A 65 15.67 -32.83 12.38
CA THR A 65 16.95 -33.23 12.96
C THR A 65 17.31 -32.26 14.07
N VAL A 66 17.45 -32.78 15.30
CA VAL A 66 17.96 -32.00 16.43
C VAL A 66 19.47 -31.78 16.29
N PRO A 67 19.98 -30.60 16.67
CA PRO A 67 21.41 -30.33 16.61
C PRO A 67 22.16 -31.30 17.53
N SER A 68 23.15 -32.00 16.98
CA SER A 68 23.99 -32.91 17.76
C SER A 68 25.38 -32.30 17.96
N PRO A 69 25.81 -31.98 19.19
CA PRO A 69 27.11 -31.38 19.44
C PRO A 69 28.28 -32.31 19.11
N GLU A 70 28.05 -33.62 19.06
CA GLU A 70 29.06 -34.64 18.77
C GLU A 70 29.43 -34.79 17.29
N SER A 71 28.48 -34.54 16.37
CA SER A 71 28.72 -34.64 14.92
C SER A 71 28.89 -33.28 14.23
N GLY A 72 28.70 -32.18 14.96
CA GLY A 72 28.73 -30.82 14.40
C GLY A 72 27.55 -30.49 13.48
N MET A 73 26.52 -31.35 13.39
CA MET A 73 25.32 -31.07 12.61
C MET A 73 24.49 -29.96 13.25
N GLN A 74 24.24 -28.90 12.47
CA GLN A 74 23.27 -27.87 12.76
C GLN A 74 21.85 -28.46 12.60
N GLY A 75 20.95 -28.18 13.54
CA GLY A 75 19.57 -28.69 13.49
C GLY A 75 18.69 -27.89 12.53
N ASP A 76 17.67 -28.54 11.97
CA ASP A 76 16.72 -27.96 10.99
C ASP A 76 15.28 -27.88 11.54
N CYS A 77 15.13 -27.95 12.87
CA CYS A 77 13.85 -27.89 13.55
C CYS A 77 13.31 -26.46 13.69
N GLY A 78 11.99 -26.32 13.57
CA GLY A 78 11.29 -25.07 13.86
C GLY A 78 11.05 -24.85 15.35
N MET A 79 10.34 -23.77 15.69
CA MET A 79 10.06 -23.37 17.08
C MET A 79 8.69 -23.83 17.61
N GLY A 80 8.08 -24.83 16.97
CA GLY A 80 6.82 -25.44 17.39
C GLY A 80 5.71 -24.41 17.60
N THR A 81 5.17 -24.34 18.82
CA THR A 81 4.07 -23.43 19.19
C THR A 81 4.43 -21.95 19.03
N VAL A 82 5.70 -21.57 19.23
CA VAL A 82 6.13 -20.17 19.13
C VAL A 82 5.96 -19.67 17.69
N SER A 83 6.29 -20.50 16.70
CA SER A 83 6.09 -20.19 15.29
C SER A 83 4.63 -19.85 14.98
N SER A 84 3.69 -20.65 15.49
CA SER A 84 2.26 -20.43 15.32
C SER A 84 1.80 -19.11 15.90
N VAL A 85 2.26 -18.76 17.11
CA VAL A 85 1.88 -17.50 17.76
C VAL A 85 2.39 -16.30 16.97
N VAL A 86 3.63 -16.32 16.51
CA VAL A 86 4.23 -15.21 15.74
C VAL A 86 3.53 -15.02 14.39
N VAL A 87 3.27 -16.12 13.67
CA VAL A 87 2.59 -16.06 12.36
C VAL A 87 1.15 -15.55 12.51
N ILE A 88 0.41 -16.05 13.50
CA ILE A 88 -0.96 -15.61 13.76
C ILE A 88 -0.98 -14.13 14.19
N ALA A 89 -0.09 -13.72 15.10
CA ALA A 89 -0.01 -12.33 15.56
C ALA A 89 0.29 -11.37 14.41
N TYR A 90 1.22 -11.70 13.52
CA TYR A 90 1.53 -10.91 12.34
C TYR A 90 0.33 -10.85 11.38
N ALA A 91 -0.34 -11.97 11.10
CA ALA A 91 -1.52 -12.00 10.25
C ALA A 91 -2.66 -11.11 10.77
N PHE A 92 -2.89 -11.11 12.09
CA PHE A 92 -3.84 -10.19 12.72
C PHE A 92 -3.39 -8.73 12.56
N LEU A 93 -2.12 -8.42 12.88
CA LEU A 93 -1.57 -7.07 12.75
C LEU A 93 -1.72 -6.52 11.33
N CYS A 94 -1.43 -7.33 10.30
CA CYS A 94 -1.63 -6.95 8.91
C CYS A 94 -3.10 -6.62 8.61
N ARG A 95 -4.06 -7.42 9.10
CA ARG A 95 -5.49 -7.14 8.89
C ARG A 95 -5.94 -5.85 9.58
N PHE A 96 -5.44 -5.59 10.78
CA PHE A 96 -5.73 -4.33 11.50
C PHE A 96 -5.14 -3.10 10.83
N LEU A 97 -4.07 -3.24 10.04
CA LEU A 97 -3.51 -2.14 9.26
C LEU A 97 -4.20 -1.99 7.89
N LEU A 98 -4.42 -3.10 7.18
CA LEU A 98 -4.95 -3.09 5.81
C LEU A 98 -6.42 -2.68 5.75
N ILE A 99 -7.27 -3.20 6.64
CA ILE A 99 -8.72 -2.94 6.57
C ILE A 99 -9.01 -1.45 6.78
N PRO A 100 -8.54 -0.79 7.86
CA PRO A 100 -8.82 0.63 8.07
C PRO A 100 -8.19 1.52 7.01
N LEU A 101 -7.02 1.16 6.48
CA LEU A 101 -6.39 1.90 5.40
C LEU A 101 -7.24 1.86 4.12
N ILE A 102 -7.63 0.67 3.68
CA ILE A 102 -8.43 0.50 2.46
C ILE A 102 -9.80 1.17 2.63
N THR A 103 -10.47 0.96 3.77
CA THR A 103 -11.76 1.60 4.05
C THR A 103 -11.62 3.12 4.10
N GLY A 104 -10.60 3.65 4.76
CA GLY A 104 -10.35 5.08 4.84
C GLY A 104 -10.12 5.72 3.47
N THR A 105 -9.24 5.14 2.65
CA THR A 105 -8.98 5.64 1.30
C THR A 105 -10.22 5.55 0.41
N LEU A 106 -10.94 4.42 0.46
CA LEU A 106 -12.17 4.24 -0.32
C LEU A 106 -13.23 5.28 0.04
N VAL A 107 -13.44 5.52 1.33
CA VAL A 107 -14.39 6.51 1.84
C VAL A 107 -13.97 7.92 1.42
N ASN A 108 -12.67 8.25 1.49
CA ASN A 108 -12.17 9.54 1.04
C ASN A 108 -12.49 9.77 -0.45
N THR A 109 -12.12 8.84 -1.31
CA THR A 109 -12.41 8.94 -2.75
C THR A 109 -13.90 9.04 -3.04
N PHE A 110 -14.73 8.31 -2.29
CA PHE A 110 -16.18 8.40 -2.43
C PHE A 110 -16.71 9.79 -2.06
N PHE A 111 -16.21 10.37 -0.95
CA PHE A 111 -16.59 11.72 -0.56
C PHE A 111 -16.08 12.77 -1.56
N ASP A 112 -14.83 12.66 -2.03
CA ASP A 112 -14.29 13.55 -3.07
C ASP A 112 -15.18 13.53 -4.32
N THR A 113 -15.59 12.34 -4.77
CA THR A 113 -16.49 12.19 -5.94
C THR A 113 -17.86 12.83 -5.71
N ILE A 114 -18.40 12.74 -4.48
CA ILE A 114 -19.68 13.38 -4.14
C ILE A 114 -19.54 14.90 -4.13
N ASP A 115 -18.44 15.41 -3.58
CA ASP A 115 -18.17 16.85 -3.55
C ASP A 115 -18.00 17.39 -4.96
N ASP A 116 -17.33 16.66 -5.86
CA ASP A 116 -17.23 16.99 -7.28
C ASP A 116 -18.62 17.02 -7.96
N MET A 117 -19.49 16.04 -7.68
CA MET A 117 -20.87 16.05 -8.21
C MET A 117 -21.74 17.18 -7.63
N ARG A 118 -21.47 17.61 -6.40
CA ARG A 118 -22.18 18.73 -5.75
C ARG A 118 -21.57 20.09 -6.07
N SER A 119 -20.38 20.12 -6.67
CA SER A 119 -19.71 21.35 -7.01
C SER A 119 -20.62 22.21 -7.89
N LEU A 120 -20.81 23.46 -7.48
CA LEU A 120 -21.51 24.48 -8.26
C LEU A 120 -20.78 24.77 -9.57
N VAL A 121 -19.46 24.57 -9.59
CA VAL A 121 -18.62 24.77 -10.76
C VAL A 121 -18.26 23.41 -11.32
N SER A 122 -18.79 23.09 -12.49
CA SER A 122 -18.45 21.85 -13.19
C SER A 122 -17.08 21.91 -13.86
N ASP A 123 -16.49 20.76 -14.17
CA ASP A 123 -15.21 20.68 -14.91
C ASP A 123 -15.25 21.40 -16.26
N ALA A 124 -16.42 21.39 -16.93
CA ALA A 124 -16.61 22.10 -18.19
C ALA A 124 -16.50 23.63 -18.02
N GLU A 125 -16.92 24.15 -16.87
CA GLU A 125 -16.81 25.56 -16.53
C GLU A 125 -15.36 25.95 -16.19
N LEU A 126 -14.65 25.08 -15.48
CA LEU A 126 -13.21 25.25 -15.24
C LEU A 126 -12.39 25.22 -16.54
N ALA A 127 -12.76 24.37 -17.52
CA ALA A 127 -12.10 24.34 -18.82
C ALA A 127 -12.27 25.65 -19.60
N LYS A 128 -13.48 26.23 -19.61
CA LYS A 128 -13.74 27.55 -20.22
C LYS A 128 -12.94 28.66 -19.53
N TYR A 129 -12.80 28.57 -18.20
CA TYR A 129 -11.98 29.49 -17.43
C TYR A 129 -10.50 29.37 -17.78
N ASP A 130 -9.95 28.15 -17.83
CA ASP A 130 -8.55 27.91 -18.18
C ASP A 130 -8.22 28.40 -19.60
N GLU A 131 -9.13 28.17 -20.56
CA GLU A 131 -8.98 28.70 -21.92
C GLU A 131 -8.92 30.24 -21.95
N CYS A 132 -9.83 30.91 -21.22
CA CYS A 132 -9.82 32.37 -21.09
C CYS A 132 -8.54 32.87 -20.41
N TRP A 133 -8.10 32.17 -19.36
CA TRP A 133 -6.95 32.54 -18.54
C TRP A 133 -5.65 32.47 -19.34
N ARG A 134 -5.40 31.36 -20.06
CA ARG A 134 -4.20 31.18 -20.90
C ARG A 134 -4.04 32.26 -21.96
N GLN A 135 -5.13 32.77 -22.51
CA GLN A 135 -5.09 33.86 -23.49
C GLN A 135 -4.68 35.21 -22.86
N LEU A 136 -4.94 35.41 -21.57
CA LEU A 136 -4.61 36.65 -20.84
C LEU A 136 -3.24 36.60 -20.17
N ASP A 137 -2.75 35.39 -19.87
CA ASP A 137 -1.44 35.09 -19.31
C ASP A 137 -0.66 34.08 -20.19
N PRO A 138 -0.22 34.49 -21.40
CA PRO A 138 0.51 33.61 -22.32
C PRO A 138 1.93 33.26 -21.82
N ALA A 139 2.43 33.97 -20.80
CA ALA A 139 3.73 33.70 -20.19
C ALA A 139 3.64 32.71 -19.02
N GLU A 140 2.44 32.19 -18.71
CA GLU A 140 2.17 31.22 -17.64
C GLU A 140 2.69 31.70 -16.28
N THR A 141 2.58 33.01 -16.01
CA THR A 141 3.03 33.62 -14.75
C THR A 141 2.10 33.31 -13.57
N CYS A 142 0.94 32.70 -13.84
CA CYS A 142 -0.16 32.47 -12.90
C CYS A 142 -0.68 33.77 -12.26
N PHE A 143 -0.44 34.90 -12.92
CA PHE A 143 -0.79 36.22 -12.42
C PHE A 143 -1.32 37.11 -13.55
N ILE A 144 -2.51 37.68 -13.34
CA ILE A 144 -3.05 38.70 -14.23
C ILE A 144 -3.14 40.03 -13.50
N ALA A 145 -2.78 41.10 -14.20
CA ALA A 145 -2.96 42.44 -13.67
C ALA A 145 -4.46 42.79 -13.53
N SER A 146 -4.79 43.65 -12.56
CA SER A 146 -6.19 43.99 -12.23
C SER A 146 -7.01 44.52 -13.42
N TRP A 147 -6.37 45.23 -14.36
CA TRP A 147 -7.05 45.71 -15.57
C TRP A 147 -7.44 44.60 -16.56
N LYS A 148 -6.81 43.42 -16.49
CA LYS A 148 -7.16 42.25 -17.31
C LYS A 148 -8.36 41.46 -16.76
N LEU A 149 -8.83 41.80 -15.55
CA LEU A 149 -10.00 41.15 -14.94
C LEU A 149 -11.30 41.41 -15.71
N LYS A 150 -11.52 42.65 -16.17
CA LYS A 150 -12.70 42.99 -17.00
C LYS A 150 -12.71 42.20 -18.32
N PRO A 151 -11.61 42.19 -19.12
CA PRO A 151 -11.50 41.33 -20.30
C PRO A 151 -11.76 39.84 -20.02
N LEU A 152 -11.33 39.34 -18.86
CA LEU A 152 -11.58 37.95 -18.45
C LEU A 152 -13.08 37.67 -18.28
N LEU A 153 -13.78 38.51 -17.51
CA LEU A 153 -15.22 38.37 -17.27
C LEU A 153 -16.04 38.51 -18.56
N GLU A 154 -15.66 39.45 -19.43
CA GLU A 154 -16.32 39.61 -20.74
C GLU A 154 -16.19 38.36 -21.61
N ARG A 155 -15.01 37.73 -21.61
CA ARG A 155 -14.77 36.48 -22.36
C ARG A 155 -15.55 35.31 -21.78
N LEU A 156 -15.57 35.14 -20.47
CA LEU A 156 -16.42 34.13 -19.82
C LEU A 156 -17.90 34.31 -20.17
N ARG A 157 -18.38 35.57 -20.24
CA ARG A 157 -19.73 35.88 -20.69
C ARG A 157 -19.98 35.44 -22.14
N THR A 158 -19.03 35.68 -23.05
CA THR A 158 -19.17 35.27 -24.47
C THR A 158 -19.24 33.75 -24.63
N LEU A 159 -18.56 33.00 -23.78
CA LEU A 159 -18.60 31.53 -23.77
C LEU A 159 -19.83 30.95 -23.07
N ARG A 160 -20.75 31.80 -22.58
CA ARG A 160 -21.90 31.42 -21.76
C ARG A 160 -21.45 30.46 -20.65
N SER A 161 -20.38 30.84 -19.95
CA SER A 161 -19.91 30.15 -18.75
C SER A 161 -20.80 30.56 -17.58
N ASP A 162 -21.10 29.66 -16.65
CA ASP A 162 -21.85 29.94 -15.42
C ASP A 162 -21.01 30.73 -14.39
N LEU A 163 -19.70 30.90 -14.64
CA LEU A 163 -18.76 31.68 -13.82
C LEU A 163 -18.77 33.19 -14.12
N TRP A 164 -19.56 33.66 -15.08
CA TRP A 164 -19.65 35.09 -15.36
C TRP A 164 -20.44 35.81 -14.25
N ILE A 165 -19.98 37.00 -13.88
CA ILE A 165 -20.63 37.86 -12.90
C ILE A 165 -21.23 39.06 -13.64
N ASP A 166 -22.49 39.37 -13.36
CA ASP A 166 -23.16 40.55 -13.91
C ASP A 166 -22.61 41.81 -13.21
N PRO A 167 -21.91 42.71 -13.91
CA PRO A 167 -21.24 43.84 -13.28
C PRO A 167 -22.21 44.91 -12.72
N GLU A 168 -23.51 44.78 -12.96
CA GLU A 168 -24.55 45.72 -12.50
C GLU A 168 -25.38 45.24 -11.30
N ARG A 169 -25.00 44.11 -10.67
CA ARG A 169 -25.65 43.60 -9.44
C ARG A 169 -24.64 43.43 -8.31
#